data_AF-A0A3D5GII7-F1
#
_entry.id   AF-A0A3D5GII7-F1
#
_cell.length_a   1.000
_cell.length_b   1.000
_cell.length_c   1.000
_cell.angle_alpha   90.00
_cell.angle_beta   90.00
_cell.angle_gamma   90.00
#
_symmetry.space_group_name_H-M   'P 1'
#
loop_
_entity.id
_entity.type
_entity.pdbx_description
1 polymer ?
#
loop_
_entity_poly.entity_id
_entity_poly.type
_entity_poly.pdbx_seq_one_letter_code
_entity_poly.pdbx_strand_id
1 'polypeptide(L)' 'GYLCSTPYSPTREHGVHPLDPALDLPWPDMSEVVLSDKDKAAPLLADAANMGMLPTMERCQEWGLSQQLP' A
#
# COMPACT_ATOMS: atom_id res chain seq x y z
N GLY A 1 3.98 -6.67 -18.07
CA GLY A 1 4.68 -6.01 -16.95
C GLY A 1 4.10 -4.62 -16.76
N TYR A 2 4.43 -3.96 -15.66
CA TYR A 2 4.06 -2.57 -15.40
C TYR A 2 5.32 -1.70 -15.33
N LEU A 3 5.21 -0.43 -15.70
CA LEU A 3 6.31 0.54 -15.59
C LEU A 3 6.22 1.24 -14.22
N CYS A 4 7.37 1.38 -13.54
CA CYS A 4 7.47 2.05 -12.23
C CYS A 4 8.36 3.28 -12.33
N SER A 5 8.05 4.32 -11.55
CA SER A 5 8.91 5.49 -11.39
C SER A 5 10.23 5.18 -10.67
N THR A 6 10.26 4.13 -9.84
CA THR A 6 11.45 3.66 -9.11
C THR A 6 11.57 2.14 -9.14
N PRO A 7 12.79 1.57 -9.07
CA PRO A 7 12.99 0.13 -8.94
C PRO A 7 12.42 -0.44 -7.64
N TYR A 8 12.06 -1.73 -7.68
CA TYR A 8 11.62 -2.50 -6.51
C TYR A 8 12.67 -2.52 -5.40
N SER A 9 12.24 -2.28 -4.15
CA SER A 9 13.13 -2.25 -2.98
C SER A 9 12.43 -2.83 -1.74
N PRO A 10 12.58 -4.13 -1.41
CA PRO A 10 11.79 -4.81 -0.37
C PRO A 10 11.75 -4.09 0.99
N THR A 11 12.81 -3.37 1.35
CA THR A 11 12.92 -2.65 2.62
C THR A 11 12.11 -1.35 2.67
N ARG A 12 11.64 -0.85 1.52
CA ARG A 12 10.75 0.32 1.39
C ARG A 12 9.35 -0.05 0.91
N GLU A 13 9.08 -1.34 0.69
CA GLU A 13 7.79 -1.86 0.25
C GLU A 13 6.98 -2.27 1.49
N HIS A 14 5.89 -1.53 1.74
CA HIS A 14 4.98 -1.80 2.85
C HIS A 14 3.65 -2.35 2.32
N GLY A 15 2.85 -2.96 3.21
CA GLY A 15 1.53 -3.48 2.87
C GLY A 15 0.51 -3.11 3.94
N VAL A 16 -0.75 -3.07 3.53
CA VAL A 16 -1.94 -3.06 4.40
C VAL A 16 -2.72 -4.33 4.09
N HIS A 17 -3.33 -4.96 5.09
CA HIS A 17 -4.07 -6.19 4.91
C HIS A 17 -5.18 -6.00 3.86
N PRO A 18 -5.18 -6.77 2.75
CA PRO A 18 -6.07 -6.49 1.61
C PRO A 18 -7.54 -6.74 1.91
N LEU A 19 -7.83 -7.52 2.96
CA LEU A 19 -9.19 -7.81 3.45
C LEU A 19 -9.51 -7.08 4.76
N ASP A 20 -8.83 -5.97 5.05
CA ASP A 20 -9.20 -5.13 6.19
C ASP A 20 -10.67 -4.67 6.05
N PRO A 21 -11.56 -5.03 7.00
CA PRO A 21 -12.97 -4.67 6.92
C PRO A 21 -13.21 -3.15 6.98
N ALA A 22 -12.28 -2.36 7.52
CA ALA A 22 -12.41 -0.91 7.57
C ALA A 22 -12.24 -0.26 6.19
N LEU A 23 -11.58 -0.94 5.23
CA LEU A 23 -11.46 -0.46 3.86
C LEU A 23 -12.72 -0.75 3.02
N ASP A 24 -13.51 -1.76 3.42
CA ASP A 24 -14.74 -2.20 2.74
C ASP A 24 -14.61 -2.25 1.20
N LEU A 25 -13.50 -2.84 0.74
CA LEU A 25 -13.19 -2.87 -0.69
C LEU A 25 -14.20 -3.75 -1.43
N PRO A 26 -14.70 -3.32 -2.60
CA PRO A 26 -15.69 -4.05 -3.38
C PRO A 26 -15.03 -5.19 -4.16
N TRP A 27 -14.44 -6.13 -3.44
CA TRP A 27 -13.87 -7.32 -4.04
C TRP A 27 -14.98 -8.14 -4.73
N PRO A 28 -14.70 -8.76 -5.89
CA PRO A 28 -15.61 -9.73 -6.51
C PRO A 28 -15.71 -11.00 -5.62
N ASP A 29 -16.31 -12.09 -6.10
CA ASP A 29 -16.41 -13.31 -5.30
C ASP A 29 -15.05 -13.73 -4.70
N MET A 30 -15.02 -13.83 -3.38
CA MET A 30 -13.83 -14.09 -2.58
C MET A 30 -13.71 -15.55 -2.11
N SER A 31 -14.59 -16.43 -2.60
CA SER A 31 -14.65 -17.84 -2.20
C SER A 31 -13.35 -18.62 -2.39
N GLU A 32 -12.52 -18.27 -3.37
CA GLU A 32 -11.25 -18.94 -3.70
C GLU A 32 -10.02 -18.03 -3.52
N VAL A 33 -10.09 -17.02 -2.67
CA VAL A 33 -8.98 -16.07 -2.50
C VAL A 33 -7.73 -16.75 -1.97
N VAL A 34 -6.64 -16.58 -2.70
CA VAL A 34 -5.30 -16.98 -2.28
C VAL A 34 -4.48 -15.73 -1.99
N LEU A 35 -4.13 -15.55 -0.71
CA LEU A 35 -3.20 -14.51 -0.28
C LEU A 35 -1.80 -15.10 -0.10
N SER A 36 -0.79 -14.31 -0.47
CA SER A 36 0.60 -14.63 -0.12
C SER A 36 0.79 -14.55 1.40
N ASP A 37 1.85 -15.18 1.92
CA ASP A 37 2.17 -15.09 3.35
C ASP A 37 2.51 -13.65 3.78
N LYS A 38 3.07 -12.84 2.87
CA LYS A 38 3.34 -11.42 3.10
C LYS A 38 2.05 -10.62 3.29
N ASP A 39 1.06 -10.83 2.42
CA ASP A 39 -0.20 -10.07 2.46
C ASP A 39 -1.09 -10.48 3.63
N LYS A 40 -1.09 -11.77 3.99
CA LYS A 40 -1.75 -12.28 5.21
C LYS A 40 -1.17 -11.67 6.48
N ALA A 41 0.14 -11.39 6.49
CA ALA A 41 0.85 -10.83 7.63
C ALA A 41 0.87 -9.29 7.65
N ALA A 42 0.31 -8.62 6.65
CA ALA A 42 0.27 -7.17 6.60
C ALA A 42 -0.63 -6.60 7.72
N PRO A 43 -0.28 -5.43 8.30
CA PRO A 43 -1.10 -4.78 9.33
C PRO A 43 -2.44 -4.28 8.78
N LEU A 44 -3.44 -4.12 9.65
CA LEU A 44 -4.65 -3.37 9.31
C LEU A 44 -4.30 -1.88 9.07
N LEU A 45 -5.16 -1.16 8.36
CA LEU A 45 -4.95 0.25 8.03
C LEU A 45 -4.78 1.09 9.30
N ALA A 46 -5.62 0.87 10.30
CA ALA A 46 -5.57 1.58 11.56
C ALA A 46 -4.25 1.33 12.31
N ASP A 47 -3.74 0.10 12.28
CA ASP A 47 -2.46 -0.25 12.90
C ASP A 47 -1.30 0.41 12.15
N ALA A 48 -1.31 0.38 10.82
CA ALA A 48 -0.31 1.06 10.00
C ALA A 48 -0.30 2.58 10.26
N ALA A 49 -1.48 3.20 10.46
CA ALA A 49 -1.59 4.60 10.86
C ALA A 49 -0.96 4.85 12.24
N ASN A 50 -1.30 4.00 13.23
CA ASN A 50 -0.77 4.11 14.59
C ASN A 50 0.76 3.90 14.65
N MET A 51 1.31 3.07 13.77
CA MET A 51 2.75 2.85 13.62
C MET A 51 3.46 3.97 12.84
N GLY A 52 2.73 4.95 12.29
CA GLY A 52 3.30 6.03 11.48
C GLY A 52 3.83 5.55 10.12
N MET A 53 3.32 4.43 9.59
CA MET A 53 3.78 3.84 8.34
C MET A 53 3.16 4.48 7.10
N LEU A 54 2.00 5.14 7.25
CA LEU A 54 1.27 5.72 6.12
C LEU A 54 1.94 7.02 5.63
N PRO A 55 1.97 7.26 4.31
CA PRO A 55 2.41 8.53 3.78
C PRO A 55 1.40 9.64 4.14
N THR A 56 1.89 10.88 4.23
CA THR A 56 1.01 12.05 4.30
C THR A 56 0.68 12.54 2.90
N MET A 57 -0.53 13.09 2.72
CA MET A 57 -0.95 13.67 1.45
C MET A 57 -0.04 14.81 1.00
N GLU A 58 0.39 15.66 1.95
CA GLU A 58 1.34 16.75 1.73
C GLU A 58 2.64 16.22 1.13
N ARG A 59 3.22 15.16 1.73
CA ARG A 59 4.49 14.61 1.26
C ARG A 59 4.39 13.97 -0.12
N CYS A 60 3.26 13.31 -0.40
CA CYS A 60 2.99 12.77 -1.74
C CYS A 60 2.90 13.86 -2.80
N GLN A 61 2.23 14.99 -2.49
CA GLN A 61 2.09 16.12 -3.41
C GLN A 61 3.44 16.80 -3.67
N GLU A 62 4.24 17.04 -2.62
CA GLU A 62 5.59 17.60 -2.74
C GLU A 62 6.48 16.74 -3.65
N TRP A 63 6.48 15.42 -3.43
CA TRP A 63 7.26 14.50 -4.25
C TRP A 63 6.78 14.51 -5.70
N GLY A 64 5.47 14.47 -5.94
CA GLY A 64 4.89 14.53 -7.28
C GLY A 64 5.31 15.79 -8.06
N LEU A 65 5.34 16.95 -7.38
CA LEU A 65 5.84 18.20 -7.95
C LEU A 65 7.34 18.14 -8.24
N SER A 66 8.13 17.53 -7.36
CA SER A 66 9.58 17.41 -7.55
C SER A 66 9.96 16.52 -8.73
N GLN A 67 9.09 15.60 -9.17
CA GLN A 67 9.32 14.76 -10.35
C GLN A 67 9.04 15.50 -11.67
N GLN A 68 8.38 16.66 -11.64
CA GLN A 68 8.02 17.45 -12.83
C GLN A 68 9.02 18.57 -13.13
N LEU A 69 9.95 18.84 -12.21
CA LEU A 69 11.03 19.81 -12.40
C LEU A 69 12.12 19.17 -13.28
N PRO A 70 12.69 19.93 -14.25
CA PRO A 70 13.76 19.45 -15.11
C PRO A 70 15.05 19.13 -14.34
#